data_AF-A0A3P6T892-F1
#
_entry.id   AF-A0A3P6T892-F1
#
_cell.length_a   1.000
_cell.length_b   1.000
_cell.length_c   1.000
_cell.angle_alpha   90.00
_cell.angle_beta   90.00
_cell.angle_gamma   90.00
#
_symmetry.space_group_name_H-M   'P 1'
#
loop_
_entity.id
_entity.type
_entity.pdbx_description
1 polymer ?
#
loop_
_entity_poly.entity_id
_entity_poly.type
_entity_poly.pdbx_seq_one_letter_code
_entity_poly.pdbx_strand_id
1 'polypeptide(L)'
;MDEVRYDRQLRLWGEEGQNSIARTSVCVLGSSALGTEILKNLVLAGVHSVCIVDSAFVQTPDLGQNFFLKKSDVGRPRADATIEYLKELNPSVQCDSLLLSPLNLTAEDLAILLQFHVVVGTNLPENVAIDISSFLFPRGVPFLWAR
;
A
#
# COMPACT_ATOMS: atom_id res chain seq x y z
N MET A 1 -13.58 -16.90 -7.41
CA MET A 1 -13.40 -16.24 -6.09
C MET A 1 -13.23 -17.37 -5.08
N ASP A 2 -12.21 -17.32 -4.22
CA ASP A 2 -11.96 -18.38 -3.24
C ASP A 2 -12.93 -18.22 -2.05
N GLU A 3 -14.14 -18.76 -2.20
CA GLU A 3 -15.23 -18.64 -1.22
C GLU A 3 -14.86 -19.20 0.15
N VAL A 4 -14.00 -20.23 0.21
CA VAL A 4 -13.56 -20.83 1.47
C VAL A 4 -12.63 -19.88 2.23
N ARG A 5 -11.72 -19.19 1.53
CA ARG A 5 -10.80 -18.23 2.15
C ARG A 5 -11.55 -17.04 2.76
N TYR A 6 -12.57 -16.53 2.08
CA TYR A 6 -13.27 -15.30 2.47
C TYR A 6 -14.62 -15.51 3.21
N ASP A 7 -15.01 -16.74 3.56
CA ASP A 7 -16.31 -17.02 4.22
C ASP A 7 -16.57 -16.11 5.43
N ARG A 8 -15.58 -15.92 6.32
CA ARG A 8 -15.76 -15.11 7.53
C ARG A 8 -16.02 -13.64 7.24
N GLN A 9 -15.40 -13.08 6.21
CA GLN A 9 -15.57 -11.68 5.84
C GLN A 9 -16.78 -11.45 4.93
N LEU A 10 -17.15 -12.44 4.11
CA LEU A 10 -18.41 -12.48 3.36
C LEU A 10 -19.63 -12.38 4.30
N ARG A 11 -19.56 -12.95 5.51
CA ARG A 11 -20.61 -12.81 6.54
C ARG A 11 -20.77 -11.38 7.09
N LEU A 12 -19.79 -10.50 6.89
CA LEU A 12 -19.83 -9.11 7.35
C LEU A 12 -20.33 -8.16 6.27
N TRP A 13 -19.78 -8.25 5.05
CA TRP A 13 -20.07 -7.31 3.96
C TRP A 13 -20.69 -7.93 2.71
N GLY A 14 -21.04 -9.22 2.76
CA GLY A 14 -21.68 -9.93 1.65
C GLY A 14 -20.78 -10.11 0.43
N GLU A 15 -21.31 -10.77 -0.58
CA GLU A 15 -20.61 -10.96 -1.86
C GLU A 15 -20.38 -9.63 -2.60
N GLU A 16 -21.35 -8.71 -2.55
CA GLU A 16 -21.23 -7.39 -3.18
C GLU A 16 -20.06 -6.58 -2.60
N GLY A 17 -19.92 -6.56 -1.27
CA GLY A 17 -18.79 -5.92 -0.60
C GLY A 17 -17.46 -6.56 -0.98
N GLN A 18 -17.40 -7.89 -1.03
CA GLN A 18 -16.19 -8.60 -1.45
C GLN A 18 -15.83 -8.33 -2.91
N ASN A 19 -16.81 -8.27 -3.79
CA ASN A 19 -16.62 -7.94 -5.20
C ASN A 19 -16.10 -6.51 -5.38
N SER A 20 -16.54 -5.56 -4.56
CA SER A 20 -15.99 -4.20 -4.53
C SER A 20 -14.53 -4.18 -4.09
N ILE A 21 -14.20 -4.89 -2.99
CA ILE A 21 -12.82 -5.04 -2.51
C ILE A 21 -11.92 -5.65 -3.59
N ALA A 22 -12.36 -6.76 -4.20
CA ALA A 22 -11.60 -7.49 -5.21
C ALA A 22 -11.37 -6.73 -6.53
N ARG A 23 -12.00 -5.57 -6.72
CA ARG A 23 -11.79 -4.66 -7.87
C ARG A 23 -10.99 -3.41 -7.50
N THR A 24 -10.76 -3.19 -6.21
CA THR A 24 -10.11 -1.98 -5.69
C THR A 24 -8.59 -2.12 -5.79
N SER A 25 -7.94 -1.11 -6.37
CA SER A 25 -6.49 -0.93 -6.36
C SER A 25 -6.09 0.15 -5.36
N VAL A 26 -5.08 -0.11 -4.53
CA VAL A 26 -4.65 0.81 -3.47
C VAL A 26 -3.17 1.15 -3.62
N CYS A 27 -2.84 2.44 -3.54
CA CYS A 27 -1.45 2.88 -3.44
C CYS A 27 -1.12 3.28 -2.00
N VAL A 28 0.00 2.81 -1.47
CA VAL A 28 0.50 3.19 -0.14
C VAL A 28 1.83 3.91 -0.31
N LEU A 29 1.87 5.15 0.17
CA LEU A 29 3.05 6.00 0.15
C LEU A 29 3.88 5.74 1.43
N GLY A 30 5.03 5.13 1.24
CA GLY A 30 5.93 4.64 2.27
C GLY A 30 5.69 3.17 2.66
N SER A 31 6.76 2.49 3.03
CA SER A 31 6.77 1.11 3.55
C SER A 31 7.34 1.01 4.97
N SER A 32 7.01 2.01 5.80
CA SER A 32 7.26 1.96 7.25
C SER A 32 6.43 0.86 7.91
N ALA A 33 6.68 0.55 9.19
CA ALA A 33 5.89 -0.44 9.94
C ALA A 33 4.37 -0.17 9.88
N LEU A 34 3.95 1.10 9.92
CA LEU A 34 2.54 1.46 9.76
C LEU A 34 2.02 1.11 8.37
N GLY A 35 2.78 1.45 7.32
CA GLY A 35 2.42 1.16 5.94
C GLY A 35 2.32 -0.33 5.67
N THR A 36 3.25 -1.14 6.20
CA THR A 36 3.23 -2.59 6.02
C THR A 36 2.08 -3.27 6.76
N GLU A 37 1.69 -2.77 7.94
CA GLU A 37 0.50 -3.27 8.65
C GLU A 37 -0.81 -2.93 7.94
N ILE A 38 -0.91 -1.74 7.32
CA ILE A 38 -2.04 -1.38 6.45
C ILE A 38 -2.08 -2.31 5.24
N LEU A 39 -0.95 -2.48 4.55
CA LEU A 39 -0.83 -3.35 3.38
C LEU A 39 -1.20 -4.80 3.70
N LYS A 40 -0.73 -5.35 4.83
CA LYS A 40 -1.09 -6.69 5.31
C LYS A 40 -2.61 -6.86 5.37
N ASN A 41 -3.30 -5.92 6.01
CA ASN A 41 -4.76 -6.01 6.17
C ASN A 41 -5.50 -5.91 4.83
N LEU A 42 -5.03 -5.05 3.91
CA LEU A 42 -5.61 -4.94 2.55
C LEU A 42 -5.39 -6.22 1.73
N VAL A 43 -4.18 -6.77 1.76
CA VAL A 43 -3.81 -8.00 1.05
C VAL A 43 -4.60 -9.20 1.60
N LEU A 44 -4.75 -9.32 2.92
CA LEU A 44 -5.57 -10.37 3.54
C LEU A 44 -7.06 -10.21 3.22
N ALA A 45 -7.57 -8.97 3.14
CA ALA A 45 -8.94 -8.71 2.72
C ALA A 45 -9.20 -9.06 1.23
N GLY A 46 -8.14 -9.17 0.42
CA GLY A 46 -8.24 -9.61 -0.96
C GLY A 46 -8.57 -8.48 -1.94
N VAL A 47 -7.93 -7.31 -1.79
CA VAL A 47 -7.97 -6.24 -2.78
C VAL A 47 -7.45 -6.71 -4.15
N HIS A 48 -7.79 -6.00 -5.23
CA HIS A 48 -7.28 -6.34 -6.56
C HIS A 48 -5.76 -6.22 -6.63
N SER A 49 -5.26 -5.05 -6.22
CA SER A 49 -3.84 -4.74 -6.25
C SER A 49 -3.43 -3.75 -5.17
N VAL A 50 -2.17 -3.86 -4.75
CA VAL A 50 -1.48 -2.88 -3.92
C VAL A 50 -0.22 -2.40 -4.63
N CYS A 51 0.03 -1.09 -4.57
CA CYS A 51 1.28 -0.49 -5.03
C CYS A 51 1.98 0.22 -3.87
N ILE A 52 3.27 -0.05 -3.65
CA ILE A 52 4.09 0.66 -2.68
C ILE A 52 4.90 1.73 -3.39
N VAL A 53 4.78 2.99 -2.97
CA VAL A 53 5.68 4.07 -3.39
C VAL A 53 6.67 4.32 -2.27
N ASP A 54 7.92 3.88 -2.44
CA ASP A 54 8.98 4.12 -1.46
C ASP A 54 10.36 3.98 -2.12
N SER A 55 11.22 4.98 -1.95
CA SER A 55 12.60 4.98 -2.42
C SER A 55 13.62 4.62 -1.33
N ALA A 56 13.18 4.37 -0.09
CA ALA A 56 14.08 4.02 1.00
C ALA A 56 14.65 2.62 0.82
N PHE A 57 15.88 2.44 1.29
CA PHE A 57 16.53 1.14 1.42
C PHE A 57 16.29 0.59 2.82
N VAL A 58 16.24 -0.73 2.95
CA VAL A 58 16.13 -1.40 4.26
C VAL A 58 17.38 -1.10 5.09
N GLN A 59 17.16 -0.59 6.29
CA GLN A 59 18.18 -0.32 7.30
C GLN A 59 18.02 -1.26 8.50
N THR A 60 19.09 -1.44 9.28
CA THR A 60 19.06 -2.27 10.49
C THR A 60 17.94 -1.90 11.48
N PRO A 61 17.62 -0.61 11.72
CA PRO A 61 16.50 -0.24 12.59
C PRO A 61 15.13 -0.72 12.09
N ASP A 62 14.93 -0.84 10.77
CA ASP A 62 13.65 -1.30 10.20
C ASP A 62 13.34 -2.75 10.64
N LEU A 63 14.37 -3.59 10.85
CA LEU A 63 14.22 -5.00 11.23
C LEU A 63 13.54 -5.18 12.60
N GLY A 64 13.65 -4.19 13.48
CA GLY A 64 13.03 -4.23 14.81
C GLY A 64 11.57 -3.80 14.81
N GLN A 65 11.08 -3.21 13.72
CA GLN A 65 9.77 -2.57 13.66
C GLN A 65 8.88 -3.13 12.55
N ASN A 66 9.46 -3.74 11.51
CA ASN A 66 8.73 -4.22 10.35
C ASN A 66 8.83 -5.74 10.23
N PHE A 67 7.71 -6.43 10.43
CA PHE A 67 7.62 -7.89 10.32
C PHE A 67 7.98 -8.41 8.92
N PHE A 68 7.79 -7.60 7.89
CA PHE A 68 8.03 -7.94 6.49
C PHE A 68 9.48 -7.71 6.05
N LEU A 69 10.45 -7.56 6.97
CA LEU A 69 11.85 -7.35 6.60
C LEU A 69 12.74 -8.31 7.41
N LYS A 70 13.67 -8.98 6.71
CA LYS A 70 14.66 -9.85 7.34
C LYS A 70 16.05 -9.23 7.25
N LYS A 71 16.98 -9.75 8.04
CA LYS A 71 18.38 -9.32 8.01
C LYS A 71 19.02 -9.44 6.62
N SER A 72 18.57 -10.41 5.82
CA SER A 72 18.99 -10.59 4.41
C SER A 72 18.56 -9.46 3.49
N ASP A 73 17.56 -8.66 3.89
CA ASP A 73 17.00 -7.60 3.05
C ASP A 73 17.71 -6.25 3.24
N VAL A 74 18.59 -6.12 4.24
CA VAL A 74 19.35 -4.89 4.50
C VAL A 74 20.11 -4.46 3.26
N GLY A 75 19.93 -3.21 2.85
CA GLY A 75 20.53 -2.64 1.64
C GLY A 75 19.74 -2.90 0.34
N ARG A 76 18.61 -3.61 0.37
CA ARG A 76 17.66 -3.70 -0.75
C ARG A 76 16.65 -2.55 -0.69
N PRO A 77 16.00 -2.18 -1.81
CA PRO A 77 14.85 -1.28 -1.78
C PRO A 77 13.76 -1.85 -0.85
N ARG A 78 13.30 -1.03 0.10
CA ARG A 78 12.37 -1.48 1.15
C ARG A 78 11.01 -1.86 0.59
N ALA A 79 10.54 -1.16 -0.44
CA ALA A 79 9.32 -1.50 -1.16
C ALA A 79 9.39 -2.91 -1.77
N ASP A 80 10.47 -3.19 -2.51
CA ASP A 80 10.65 -4.48 -3.21
C ASP A 80 10.75 -5.65 -2.23
N ALA A 81 11.56 -5.50 -1.17
CA ALA A 81 11.67 -6.50 -0.12
C ALA A 81 10.31 -6.77 0.55
N THR A 82 9.56 -5.72 0.86
CA THR A 82 8.22 -5.85 1.47
C THR A 82 7.25 -6.61 0.56
N ILE A 83 7.27 -6.34 -0.76
CA ILE A 83 6.37 -6.97 -1.72
C ILE A 83 6.54 -8.48 -1.79
N GLU A 84 7.77 -8.98 -1.71
CA GLU A 84 8.05 -10.42 -1.73
C GLU A 84 7.25 -11.14 -0.64
N TYR A 85 7.26 -10.61 0.58
CA TYR A 85 6.54 -11.18 1.71
C TYR A 85 5.03 -10.90 1.69
N LEU A 86 4.59 -9.76 1.14
CA LEU A 86 3.15 -9.51 0.95
C LEU A 86 2.52 -10.51 -0.03
N LYS A 87 3.24 -10.88 -1.10
CA LYS A 87 2.79 -11.91 -2.06
C LYS A 87 2.59 -13.28 -1.41
N GLU A 88 3.34 -13.60 -0.37
CA GLU A 88 3.16 -14.85 0.41
C GLU A 88 1.83 -14.89 1.19
N LEU A 89 1.31 -13.73 1.62
CA LEU A 89 0.05 -13.67 2.38
C LEU A 89 -1.17 -14.03 1.53
N ASN A 90 -1.20 -13.51 0.30
CA ASN A 90 -2.31 -13.74 -0.62
C ASN A 90 -1.84 -13.70 -2.08
N PRO A 91 -1.56 -14.86 -2.70
CA PRO A 91 -1.12 -14.95 -4.09
C PRO A 91 -2.13 -14.43 -5.12
N SER A 92 -3.39 -14.19 -4.72
CA SER A 92 -4.43 -13.64 -5.59
C SER A 92 -4.35 -12.11 -5.74
N VAL A 93 -3.56 -11.42 -4.90
CA VAL A 93 -3.42 -9.96 -4.91
C VAL A 93 -2.19 -9.58 -5.73
N GLN A 94 -2.33 -8.62 -6.63
CA GLN A 94 -1.19 -8.07 -7.37
C GLN A 94 -0.44 -7.08 -6.48
N CYS A 95 0.88 -7.25 -6.34
CA CYS A 95 1.70 -6.39 -5.50
C CYS A 95 2.87 -5.84 -6.32
N ASP A 96 2.90 -4.52 -6.51
CA ASP A 96 3.89 -3.78 -7.30
C ASP A 96 4.53 -2.64 -6.49
N SER A 97 5.72 -2.20 -6.89
CA SER A 97 6.47 -1.11 -6.26
C SER A 97 6.88 -0.05 -7.26
N LEU A 98 6.91 1.20 -6.81
CA LEU A 98 7.51 2.33 -7.49
C LEU A 98 8.59 2.91 -6.58
N LEU A 99 9.84 2.89 -7.05
CA LEU A 99 11.00 3.40 -6.31
C LEU A 99 11.10 4.93 -6.39
N LEU A 100 10.01 5.60 -6.03
CA LEU A 100 9.89 7.06 -5.98
C LEU A 100 9.83 7.51 -4.51
N SER A 101 10.34 8.70 -4.24
CA SER A 101 10.28 9.28 -2.89
C SER A 101 8.91 9.89 -2.63
N PRO A 102 8.15 9.42 -1.62
CA PRO A 102 6.88 10.04 -1.24
C PRO A 102 7.00 11.51 -0.84
N LEU A 103 8.20 11.94 -0.44
CA LEU A 103 8.49 13.29 0.04
C LEU A 103 8.69 14.29 -1.10
N ASN A 104 8.93 13.80 -2.32
CA ASN A 104 9.27 14.63 -3.46
C ASN A 104 8.70 14.02 -4.75
N LEU A 105 7.37 14.01 -4.85
CA LEU A 105 6.65 13.56 -6.03
C LEU A 105 6.50 14.74 -7.01
N THR A 106 6.92 14.54 -8.25
CA THR A 106 6.70 15.49 -9.33
C THR A 106 5.23 15.48 -9.78
N ALA A 107 4.84 16.43 -10.63
CA ALA A 107 3.50 16.42 -11.23
C ALA A 107 3.23 15.15 -12.07
N GLU A 108 4.26 14.58 -12.69
CA GLU A 108 4.19 13.33 -13.44
C GLU A 108 3.98 12.15 -12.49
N ASP A 109 4.70 12.10 -11.37
CA ASP A 109 4.54 11.06 -10.35
C ASP A 109 3.14 11.11 -9.71
N LEU A 110 2.64 12.31 -9.42
CA LEU A 110 1.29 12.51 -8.90
C LEU A 110 0.23 12.06 -9.91
N ALA A 111 0.47 12.20 -11.21
CA ALA A 111 -0.45 11.72 -12.24
C ALA A 111 -0.57 10.19 -12.23
N ILE A 112 0.49 9.45 -11.87
CA ILE A 112 0.45 8.00 -11.70
C ILE A 112 -0.53 7.62 -10.59
N LEU A 113 -0.62 8.41 -9.52
CA LEU A 113 -1.52 8.14 -8.39
C LEU A 113 -3.01 8.14 -8.78
N LEU A 114 -3.36 8.76 -9.92
CA LEU A 114 -4.74 8.85 -10.40
C LEU A 114 -5.30 7.52 -10.90
N GLN A 115 -4.45 6.53 -11.15
CA GLN A 115 -4.89 5.20 -11.58
C GLN A 115 -5.43 4.34 -10.40
N PHE A 116 -5.22 4.76 -9.16
CA PHE A 116 -5.61 4.00 -7.98
C PHE A 116 -6.98 4.43 -7.47
N HIS A 117 -7.73 3.48 -6.91
CA HIS A 117 -9.03 3.76 -6.31
C HIS A 117 -8.88 4.48 -4.96
N VAL A 118 -7.79 4.23 -4.23
CA VAL A 118 -7.49 4.88 -2.94
C VAL A 118 -5.97 5.06 -2.83
N VAL A 119 -5.55 6.21 -2.31
CA VAL A 119 -4.15 6.48 -1.94
C VAL A 119 -4.04 6.65 -0.43
N VAL A 120 -3.07 5.99 0.18
CA VAL A 120 -2.80 6.06 1.63
C VAL A 120 -1.41 6.66 1.86
N GLY A 121 -1.34 7.81 2.52
CA GLY A 121 -0.08 8.42 2.97
C GLY A 121 0.27 7.97 4.38
N THR A 122 1.46 7.41 4.59
CA THR A 122 1.91 6.97 5.92
C THR A 122 3.11 7.77 6.41
N ASN A 123 3.03 8.31 7.63
CA ASN A 123 4.11 9.10 8.26
C ASN A 123 4.67 10.23 7.37
N LEU A 124 3.83 10.78 6.47
CA LEU A 124 4.22 11.89 5.61
C LEU A 124 4.25 13.20 6.42
N PRO A 125 5.21 14.09 6.15
CA PRO A 125 5.15 15.47 6.62
C PRO A 125 3.83 16.12 6.20
N GLU A 126 3.30 16.99 7.06
CA GLU A 126 1.99 17.62 6.85
C GLU A 126 1.92 18.41 5.53
N ASN A 127 2.97 19.15 5.18
CA ASN A 127 3.03 19.89 3.93
C ASN A 127 2.92 18.96 2.71
N VAL A 128 3.64 17.84 2.71
CA VAL A 128 3.59 16.85 1.63
C VAL A 128 2.19 16.21 1.53
N ALA A 129 1.59 15.87 2.67
CA ALA A 129 0.24 15.31 2.70
C ALA A 129 -0.80 16.30 2.16
N ILE A 130 -0.68 17.59 2.49
CA ILE A 130 -1.55 18.67 1.98
C ILE A 130 -1.39 18.82 0.47
N ASP A 131 -0.16 18.80 -0.06
CA ASP A 131 0.10 18.92 -1.49
C ASP A 131 -0.51 17.77 -2.28
N ILE A 132 -0.32 16.53 -1.80
CA ILE A 132 -0.91 15.32 -2.39
C ILE A 132 -2.44 15.38 -2.31
N SER A 133 -2.99 15.73 -1.14
CA SER A 133 -4.44 15.85 -0.96
C SER A 133 -5.04 16.90 -1.89
N SER A 134 -4.38 18.05 -2.04
CA SER A 134 -4.83 19.15 -2.91
C SER A 134 -4.79 18.76 -4.39
N PHE A 135 -3.88 17.86 -4.77
CA PHE A 135 -3.84 17.30 -6.11
C PHE A 135 -4.92 16.24 -6.35
N LEU A 136 -5.12 15.30 -5.41
CA LEU A 136 -6.02 14.15 -5.57
C LEU A 136 -7.51 14.49 -5.38
N PHE A 137 -7.83 15.36 -4.42
CA PHE A 137 -9.21 15.72 -4.05
C PHE A 137 -10.05 16.23 -5.24
N PRO A 138 -9.62 17.25 -6.02
CA PRO A 138 -10.41 17.73 -7.15
C PRO A 138 -10.51 16.72 -8.30
N ARG A 139 -9.70 15.66 -8.28
CA ARG A 139 -9.69 14.59 -9.29
C ARG A 139 -10.47 13.35 -8.84
N GLY A 140 -11.12 13.40 -7.68
CA GLY A 140 -12.00 12.35 -7.18
C GLY A 140 -11.28 11.10 -6.67
N VAL A 141 -9.98 11.20 -6.35
CA VAL A 141 -9.22 10.09 -5.76
C VAL A 141 -9.16 10.27 -4.24
N PRO A 142 -9.76 9.35 -3.45
CA PRO A 142 -9.67 9.37 -2.00
C PRO A 142 -8.22 9.28 -1.51
N PHE A 143 -7.88 10.17 -0.57
CA PHE A 143 -6.59 10.19 0.11
C PHE A 143 -6.78 10.01 1.62
N LEU A 144 -6.15 8.99 2.20
CA LEU A 144 -6.12 8.75 3.64
C LEU A 144 -4.71 9.04 4.16
N TRP A 145 -4.57 9.96 5.12
CA TRP A 145 -3.30 10.26 5.75
C TRP A 145 -3.25 9.69 7.18
N ALA A 146 -2.34 8.76 7.42
CA ALA A 146 -2.13 8.08 8.70
C ALA A 146 -0.74 8.41 9.27
N ARG A 147 -0.67 8.67 10.58
CA ARG A 147 0.51 9.08 11.34
C ARG A 147 0.50 8.47 12.74
#